data_AF-A0A847FK38-F1
#
_entry.id   AF-A0A847FK38-F1
#
_cell.length_a   1.000
_cell.length_b   1.000
_cell.length_c   1.000
_cell.angle_alpha   90.00
_cell.angle_beta   90.00
_cell.angle_gamma   90.00
#
_symmetry.space_group_name_H-M   'P 1'
#
loop_
_entity.id
_entity.type
_entity.pdbx_description
1 polymer ?
#
loop_
_entity_poly.entity_id
_entity_poly.type
_entity_poly.pdbx_seq_one_letter_code
_entity_poly.pdbx_strand_id
1 'polypeptide(L)'
;MTRKGRISPAIFQQRSGHVPWLALLIVTLLATGCGAMLTADGGTPPAAPTALPTETPPATLPPTETPAATATPPATATSPAARPTGAAPAAGPLDDVREALAAYEPVADARPAAYAVLEGVAAWLADGGDAEALSEAIGPVPVPGGAEPAMALVWATDLTGDDRPDTVLYIPVMGLPLFVFTPQGGDPRPAGHILPPDIDAIQTEFPVVGTEMDVDLPGVDVRDLTGDGLPEVLFSTIGAGGSSYRVLPRFYRWHEGSFHLIFSATLVNWAGESRLALEPEPAGEGRSQIVLTYPQLYGQGFDHKMVNHPIGRQVWRWSPGAGHYVAAEQSVDLEAGGWGPELPPTVEDRLRWLTNEAEVLFRSGEYGQAVTGYDAVLRLADEEDWQPGEGEGNWPALAAFRRAEALLLSGDAGEGREEMAAVAEAYAGDLLGELAAAFLEGYGQASGPEAAARGVAAMQDVPLWDHFYYEEPGALRFPMDAAGILYPGAGLAAYLQAHPELAADPSALQAGLTEAGYAVMYVIPAEAGAVEILLAARGPSDPVLQSGSEPPPISWRLAPPSEAWHVSPPAGEGGDGWPTVGSF
;
A
#
# COMPACT_ATOMS: atom_id res chain seq x y z
N MET A 1 -30.07 -29.69 -43.38
CA MET A 1 -29.30 -30.78 -42.74
C MET A 1 -28.09 -30.09 -42.13
N THR A 2 -27.83 -30.02 -40.82
CA THR A 2 -28.29 -30.71 -39.61
C THR A 2 -28.58 -29.66 -38.50
N ARG A 3 -29.36 -30.07 -37.51
CA ARG A 3 -30.08 -29.25 -36.52
C ARG A 3 -29.25 -28.94 -35.25
N LYS A 4 -29.55 -27.76 -34.69
CA LYS A 4 -29.90 -27.38 -33.29
C LYS A 4 -29.06 -27.90 -32.11
N GLY A 5 -28.82 -26.99 -31.16
CA GLY A 5 -28.93 -27.30 -29.73
C GLY A 5 -28.35 -26.26 -28.77
N ARG A 6 -29.20 -25.33 -28.27
CA ARG A 6 -28.97 -24.58 -27.02
C ARG A 6 -28.99 -25.53 -25.82
N ILE A 7 -28.13 -25.33 -24.82
CA ILE A 7 -28.34 -25.77 -23.43
C ILE A 7 -27.84 -24.67 -22.46
N SER A 8 -28.72 -24.31 -21.53
CA SER A 8 -28.50 -23.46 -20.34
C SER A 8 -27.93 -24.28 -19.16
N PRO A 9 -27.42 -23.63 -18.09
CA PRO A 9 -26.55 -24.25 -17.10
C PRO A 9 -27.34 -25.02 -16.02
N ALA A 10 -26.77 -26.14 -15.54
CA ALA A 10 -27.24 -26.83 -14.34
C ALA A 10 -26.05 -27.41 -13.55
N ILE A 11 -25.85 -26.83 -12.36
CA ILE A 11 -25.70 -27.49 -11.05
C ILE A 11 -25.10 -28.91 -11.07
N PHE A 12 -23.92 -29.07 -10.45
CA PHE A 12 -23.48 -30.35 -9.90
C PHE A 12 -22.97 -30.22 -8.48
N GLN A 13 -23.66 -30.91 -7.57
CA GLN A 13 -23.27 -31.23 -6.21
C GLN A 13 -22.06 -32.18 -6.18
N GLN A 14 -21.08 -31.81 -5.34
CA GLN A 14 -20.34 -32.61 -4.36
C GLN A 14 -20.39 -34.15 -4.45
N ARG A 15 -19.23 -34.77 -4.67
CA ARG A 15 -18.84 -36.06 -4.05
C ARG A 15 -17.30 -36.23 -4.03
N SER A 16 -16.74 -35.98 -2.85
CA SER A 16 -15.66 -36.72 -2.16
C SER A 16 -14.69 -37.57 -3.01
N GLY A 17 -13.41 -37.17 -2.99
CA GLY A 17 -12.24 -38.00 -3.30
C GLY A 17 -10.95 -37.25 -2.97
N HIS A 18 -10.23 -37.72 -1.95
CA HIS A 18 -8.93 -37.19 -1.52
C HIS A 18 -7.88 -37.23 -2.65
N VAL A 19 -7.30 -36.07 -3.00
CA VAL A 19 -6.06 -35.91 -3.78
C VAL A 19 -5.37 -34.63 -3.27
N PRO A 20 -4.04 -34.61 -3.01
CA PRO A 20 -3.37 -33.51 -2.32
C PRO A 20 -3.12 -32.32 -3.28
N TRP A 21 -3.58 -31.14 -2.88
CA TRP A 21 -3.53 -29.89 -3.65
C TRP A 21 -2.30 -29.02 -3.38
N LEU A 22 -1.26 -29.53 -2.71
CA LEU A 22 -0.15 -28.68 -2.22
C LEU A 22 1.05 -28.57 -3.16
N ALA A 23 1.19 -29.42 -4.18
CA ALA A 23 2.37 -29.42 -5.07
C ALA A 23 2.20 -28.65 -6.39
N LEU A 24 0.96 -28.23 -6.73
CA LEU A 24 0.68 -27.62 -8.04
C LEU A 24 0.77 -26.08 -8.04
N LEU A 25 0.66 -25.43 -6.88
CA LEU A 25 0.70 -23.96 -6.80
C LEU A 25 2.13 -23.40 -6.88
N ILE A 26 3.13 -24.13 -6.38
CA ILE A 26 4.54 -23.65 -6.34
C ILE A 26 5.27 -23.89 -7.67
N VAL A 27 4.89 -24.91 -8.46
CA VAL A 27 5.56 -25.23 -9.73
C VAL A 27 5.00 -24.45 -10.93
N THR A 28 3.77 -23.93 -10.84
CA THR A 28 3.15 -23.17 -11.95
C THR A 28 3.57 -21.69 -11.96
N LEU A 29 4.18 -21.18 -10.88
CA LEU A 29 4.65 -19.78 -10.77
C LEU A 29 6.09 -19.54 -11.28
N LEU A 30 6.84 -20.59 -11.65
CA LEU A 30 8.24 -20.48 -12.09
C LEU A 30 8.50 -20.85 -13.57
N ALA A 31 7.46 -21.08 -14.38
CA ALA A 31 7.60 -21.51 -15.76
C ALA A 31 6.69 -20.75 -16.74
N THR A 32 6.79 -19.42 -16.78
CA THR A 32 6.37 -18.63 -17.95
C THR A 32 7.18 -17.35 -18.02
N GLY A 33 8.28 -17.41 -18.78
CA GLY A 33 9.16 -16.27 -18.99
C GLY A 33 10.55 -16.65 -19.46
N CYS A 34 10.68 -17.68 -20.31
CA CYS A 34 11.94 -17.96 -20.99
C CYS A 34 11.67 -18.28 -22.46
N GLY A 35 12.03 -17.32 -23.31
CA GLY A 35 12.32 -17.52 -24.71
C GLY A 35 12.00 -16.30 -25.58
N ALA A 36 12.89 -15.76 -26.41
CA ALA A 36 14.31 -16.06 -26.63
C ALA A 36 14.94 -15.07 -27.63
N MET A 37 16.28 -15.01 -27.58
CA MET A 37 17.26 -14.81 -28.69
C MET A 37 17.61 -13.40 -29.21
N LEU A 38 18.85 -13.05 -29.61
CA LEU A 38 20.20 -13.67 -29.53
C LEU A 38 21.26 -12.66 -30.08
N THR A 39 22.48 -12.74 -29.53
CA THR A 39 23.82 -12.56 -30.14
C THR A 39 24.26 -11.23 -30.79
N ALA A 40 25.38 -10.69 -30.28
CA ALA A 40 26.62 -10.60 -31.05
C ALA A 40 27.87 -10.56 -30.12
N ASP A 41 28.88 -11.33 -30.51
CA ASP A 41 30.17 -11.58 -29.86
C ASP A 41 31.18 -10.40 -29.90
N GLY A 42 32.08 -10.39 -28.90
CA GLY A 42 33.53 -10.42 -29.15
C GLY A 42 34.34 -9.11 -29.06
N GLY A 43 35.09 -8.93 -27.96
CA GLY A 43 36.20 -7.96 -27.90
C GLY A 43 36.90 -7.88 -26.53
N THR A 44 38.11 -8.42 -26.45
CA THR A 44 39.04 -8.53 -25.31
C THR A 44 39.33 -7.22 -24.55
N PRO A 45 39.56 -7.23 -23.21
CA PRO A 45 39.78 -6.02 -22.40
C PRO A 45 41.25 -5.57 -22.39
N PRO A 46 41.53 -4.30 -21.98
CA PRO A 46 42.63 -4.15 -21.03
C PRO A 46 42.48 -3.05 -19.96
N ALA A 47 43.21 -3.34 -18.86
CA ALA A 47 43.93 -2.45 -17.95
C ALA A 47 43.19 -1.81 -16.76
N ALA A 48 43.36 -2.46 -15.60
CA ALA A 48 43.45 -1.78 -14.31
C ALA A 48 44.66 -0.84 -14.25
N PRO A 49 44.60 0.19 -13.39
CA PRO A 49 45.76 0.45 -12.54
C PRO A 49 45.43 0.71 -11.06
N THR A 50 46.22 0.01 -10.23
CA THR A 50 46.99 0.52 -9.09
C THR A 50 46.28 0.74 -7.74
N ALA A 51 46.62 -0.17 -6.83
CA ALA A 51 46.44 -0.10 -5.39
C ALA A 51 47.54 0.71 -4.67
N LEU A 52 47.20 1.27 -3.49
CA LEU A 52 47.87 1.20 -2.16
C LEU A 52 47.69 2.53 -1.37
N PRO A 53 47.76 2.54 -0.01
CA PRO A 53 48.11 1.45 0.89
C PRO A 53 47.18 1.19 2.10
N THR A 54 47.22 -0.09 2.48
CA THR A 54 47.11 -0.75 3.79
C THR A 54 47.34 0.07 5.06
N GLU A 55 46.41 -0.04 6.01
CA GLU A 55 46.71 -0.11 7.45
C GLU A 55 45.91 -1.27 8.09
N THR A 56 46.57 -2.07 8.93
CA THR A 56 45.98 -3.12 9.80
C THR A 56 46.97 -3.33 10.96
N PRO A 57 46.55 -3.91 12.11
CA PRO A 57 45.73 -3.39 13.20
C PRO A 57 46.49 -3.45 14.56
N PRO A 58 45.90 -3.07 15.70
CA PRO A 58 46.30 -3.61 17.00
C PRO A 58 45.50 -4.88 17.37
N ALA A 59 46.22 -5.84 17.95
CA ALA A 59 45.78 -7.18 18.30
C ALA A 59 44.68 -7.22 19.38
N THR A 60 43.71 -8.12 19.20
CA THR A 60 42.77 -8.53 20.25
C THR A 60 43.35 -9.73 21.00
N LEU A 61 43.42 -9.63 22.32
CA LEU A 61 43.95 -10.65 23.24
C LEU A 61 42.97 -11.84 23.39
N PRO A 62 43.48 -13.07 23.62
CA PRO A 62 42.66 -14.26 23.85
C PRO A 62 41.98 -14.27 25.25
N PRO A 63 40.90 -15.05 25.42
CA PRO A 63 40.05 -15.02 26.61
C PRO A 63 40.75 -15.50 27.89
N THR A 64 40.40 -14.86 29.00
CA THR A 64 40.89 -15.17 30.35
C THR A 64 40.19 -16.41 30.90
N GLU A 65 40.99 -17.41 31.29
CA GLU A 65 40.55 -18.63 31.96
C GLU A 65 39.98 -18.34 33.36
N THR A 66 38.81 -18.90 33.67
CA THR A 66 38.24 -18.91 35.03
C THR A 66 38.82 -20.09 35.83
N PRO A 67 39.20 -19.93 37.12
CA PRO A 67 39.88 -20.97 37.89
C PRO A 67 38.97 -22.16 38.23
N ALA A 68 39.56 -23.36 38.17
CA ALA A 68 38.96 -24.61 38.60
C ALA A 68 38.62 -24.60 40.11
N ALA A 69 37.35 -24.85 40.43
CA ALA A 69 36.91 -25.13 41.80
C ALA A 69 37.00 -26.62 42.13
N THR A 70 37.48 -26.89 43.34
CA THR A 70 37.88 -28.16 43.92
C THR A 70 36.75 -29.17 44.11
N ALA A 71 37.00 -30.43 43.74
CA ALA A 71 36.12 -31.57 44.02
C ALA A 71 35.99 -31.85 45.53
N THR A 72 34.76 -32.07 45.98
CA THR A 72 34.40 -32.53 47.34
C THR A 72 33.47 -33.77 47.17
N PRO A 73 33.53 -34.80 48.05
CA PRO A 73 33.35 -36.22 47.70
C PRO A 73 31.88 -36.68 47.55
N PRO A 74 31.64 -37.89 46.98
CA PRO A 74 30.29 -38.35 46.67
C PRO A 74 29.50 -38.70 47.94
N ALA A 75 28.31 -38.10 48.07
CA ALA A 75 27.31 -38.54 49.03
C ALA A 75 26.57 -39.77 48.48
N THR A 76 26.40 -40.73 49.38
CA THR A 76 25.89 -42.09 49.17
C THR A 76 24.46 -42.10 48.60
N ALA A 77 24.25 -42.87 47.53
CA ALA A 77 22.93 -43.18 47.01
C ALA A 77 22.05 -43.84 48.08
N THR A 78 20.95 -43.19 48.44
CA THR A 78 19.86 -43.82 49.17
C THR A 78 18.76 -44.16 48.16
N SER A 79 18.44 -45.44 48.07
CA SER A 79 17.41 -45.98 47.17
C SER A 79 16.03 -45.38 47.51
N PRO A 80 15.21 -44.97 46.52
CA PRO A 80 13.88 -44.45 46.80
C PRO A 80 12.95 -45.57 47.28
N ALA A 81 12.30 -45.35 48.43
CA ALA A 81 11.16 -46.13 48.85
C ALA A 81 10.01 -46.00 47.83
N ALA A 82 9.32 -47.12 47.59
CA ALA A 82 8.26 -47.25 46.60
C ALA A 82 7.20 -46.14 46.69
N ARG A 83 7.00 -45.42 45.59
CA ARG A 83 5.88 -44.50 45.36
C ARG A 83 4.58 -45.31 45.33
N PRO A 84 3.51 -44.92 46.04
CA PRO A 84 2.20 -45.51 45.83
C PRO A 84 1.78 -45.25 44.38
N THR A 85 1.28 -46.28 43.71
CA THR A 85 0.55 -46.17 42.44
C THR A 85 -0.70 -45.32 42.67
N GLY A 86 -0.51 -44.00 42.61
CA GLY A 86 -1.57 -43.01 42.49
C GLY A 86 -2.03 -42.93 41.05
N ALA A 87 -3.33 -42.68 40.89
CA ALA A 87 -4.06 -42.55 39.63
C ALA A 87 -3.31 -41.72 38.57
N ALA A 88 -3.67 -41.94 37.29
CA ALA A 88 -3.28 -41.06 36.20
C ALA A 88 -3.46 -39.58 36.65
N PRO A 89 -2.46 -38.70 36.41
CA PRO A 89 -2.66 -37.29 36.69
C PRO A 89 -3.91 -36.84 35.94
N ALA A 90 -4.80 -36.11 36.63
CA ALA A 90 -5.87 -35.41 35.95
C ALA A 90 -5.26 -34.58 34.83
N ALA A 91 -5.90 -34.55 33.65
CA ALA A 91 -5.48 -33.70 32.55
C ALA A 91 -5.26 -32.27 33.10
N GLY A 92 -4.06 -31.74 32.92
CA GLY A 92 -3.71 -30.40 33.35
C GLY A 92 -4.29 -29.35 32.40
N PRO A 93 -4.41 -28.08 32.81
CA PRO A 93 -4.97 -27.01 31.98
C PRO A 93 -4.32 -26.84 30.59
N LEU A 94 -3.06 -27.27 30.43
CA LEU A 94 -2.32 -27.21 29.15
C LEU A 94 -2.46 -28.49 28.30
N ASP A 95 -3.10 -29.55 28.77
CA ASP A 95 -3.42 -30.71 27.91
C ASP A 95 -4.44 -30.31 26.84
N ASP A 96 -5.49 -29.59 27.22
CA ASP A 96 -6.52 -29.09 26.30
C ASP A 96 -5.95 -28.10 25.27
N VAL A 97 -5.01 -27.24 25.71
CA VAL A 97 -4.29 -26.31 24.83
C VAL A 97 -3.51 -27.09 23.76
N ARG A 98 -2.77 -28.12 24.15
CA ARG A 98 -1.98 -28.95 23.23
C ARG A 98 -2.87 -29.74 22.27
N GLU A 99 -3.99 -30.28 22.73
CA GLU A 99 -4.95 -30.97 21.88
C GLU A 99 -5.56 -30.01 20.83
N ALA A 100 -6.00 -28.83 21.26
CA ALA A 100 -6.59 -27.84 20.36
C ALA A 100 -5.60 -27.31 19.33
N LEU A 101 -4.36 -27.01 19.73
CA LEU A 101 -3.29 -26.57 18.83
C LEU A 101 -2.88 -27.68 17.85
N ALA A 102 -2.82 -28.93 18.28
CA ALA A 102 -2.52 -30.06 17.40
C ALA A 102 -3.64 -30.36 16.38
N ALA A 103 -4.88 -30.02 16.72
CA ALA A 103 -6.04 -30.15 15.84
C ALA A 103 -6.28 -28.94 14.94
N TYR A 104 -5.59 -27.81 15.17
CA TYR A 104 -5.79 -26.59 14.40
C TYR A 104 -5.23 -26.72 12.98
N GLU A 105 -6.06 -26.41 12.00
CA GLU A 105 -5.68 -26.31 10.59
C GLU A 105 -5.71 -24.83 10.16
N PRO A 106 -4.60 -24.26 9.64
CA PRO A 106 -4.58 -22.91 9.09
C PRO A 106 -5.66 -22.65 8.04
N VAL A 107 -6.13 -21.40 7.98
CA VAL A 107 -7.27 -20.96 7.16
C VAL A 107 -8.62 -21.54 7.64
N ALA A 108 -8.66 -22.46 8.61
CA ALA A 108 -9.89 -22.84 9.30
C ALA A 108 -10.30 -21.78 10.33
N ASP A 109 -11.42 -22.03 11.01
CA ASP A 109 -11.85 -21.20 12.14
C ASP A 109 -10.85 -21.34 13.31
N ALA A 110 -10.14 -20.25 13.62
CA ALA A 110 -9.12 -20.22 14.68
C ALA A 110 -9.73 -20.09 16.09
N ARG A 111 -11.02 -19.76 16.23
CA ARG A 111 -11.66 -19.51 17.53
C ARG A 111 -11.55 -20.70 18.50
N PRO A 112 -11.79 -21.97 18.12
CA PRO A 112 -11.67 -23.08 19.05
C PRO A 112 -10.26 -23.20 19.65
N ALA A 113 -9.22 -23.04 18.82
CA ALA A 113 -7.83 -23.07 19.28
C ALA A 113 -7.51 -21.83 20.14
N ALA A 114 -7.90 -20.64 19.69
CA ALA A 114 -7.64 -19.40 20.40
C ALA A 114 -8.29 -19.37 21.79
N TYR A 115 -9.55 -19.79 21.93
CA TYR A 115 -10.21 -19.85 23.24
C TYR A 115 -9.66 -20.96 24.13
N ALA A 116 -9.23 -22.10 23.58
CA ALA A 116 -8.54 -23.13 24.35
C ALA A 116 -7.23 -22.60 24.94
N VAL A 117 -6.41 -21.91 24.13
CA VAL A 117 -5.19 -21.22 24.59
C VAL A 117 -5.53 -20.21 25.67
N LEU A 118 -6.49 -19.31 25.43
CA LEU A 118 -6.88 -18.26 26.37
C LEU A 118 -7.29 -18.82 27.74
N GLU A 119 -8.21 -19.79 27.76
CA GLU A 119 -8.72 -20.34 29.01
C GLU A 119 -7.70 -21.23 29.73
N GLY A 120 -6.99 -22.09 28.98
CA GLY A 120 -6.03 -23.05 29.53
C GLY A 120 -4.78 -22.39 30.08
N VAL A 121 -4.24 -21.38 29.39
CA VAL A 121 -3.09 -20.60 29.88
C VAL A 121 -3.47 -19.77 31.10
N ALA A 122 -4.64 -19.11 31.09
CA ALA A 122 -5.10 -18.36 32.26
C ALA A 122 -5.28 -19.28 33.49
N ALA A 123 -5.82 -20.48 33.32
CA ALA A 123 -5.94 -21.47 34.40
C ALA A 123 -4.58 -21.97 34.90
N TRP A 124 -3.64 -22.23 33.98
CA TRP A 124 -2.28 -22.66 34.33
C TRP A 124 -1.51 -21.60 35.13
N LEU A 125 -1.61 -20.34 34.73
CA LEU A 125 -1.02 -19.21 35.48
C LEU A 125 -1.68 -19.07 36.87
N ALA A 126 -3.00 -19.26 36.97
CA ALA A 126 -3.73 -19.23 38.24
C ALA A 126 -3.29 -20.33 39.22
N ASP A 127 -2.89 -21.49 38.68
CA ASP A 127 -2.36 -22.62 39.44
C ASP A 127 -0.88 -22.41 39.87
N GLY A 128 -0.31 -21.24 39.60
CA GLY A 128 1.07 -20.87 39.96
C GLY A 128 2.10 -21.25 38.90
N GLY A 129 1.68 -21.47 37.66
CA GLY A 129 2.58 -21.61 36.51
C GLY A 129 3.43 -20.36 36.29
N ASP A 130 4.70 -20.56 35.96
CA ASP A 130 5.66 -19.48 35.68
C ASP A 130 5.56 -19.04 34.22
N ALA A 131 5.22 -17.77 33.96
CA ALA A 131 5.07 -17.25 32.60
C ALA A 131 6.29 -17.53 31.71
N GLU A 132 7.51 -17.47 32.25
CA GLU A 132 8.74 -17.75 31.47
C GLU A 132 8.84 -19.21 31.01
N ALA A 133 8.24 -20.14 31.76
CA ALA A 133 8.21 -21.56 31.43
C ALA A 133 7.08 -21.95 30.47
N LEU A 134 6.21 -21.00 30.10
CA LEU A 134 5.00 -21.28 29.32
C LEU A 134 5.31 -21.84 27.92
N SER A 135 6.37 -21.36 27.27
CA SER A 135 6.79 -21.87 25.95
C SER A 135 7.13 -23.36 25.99
N GLU A 136 7.91 -23.79 26.98
CA GLU A 136 8.26 -25.20 27.17
C GLU A 136 7.04 -26.03 27.58
N ALA A 137 6.16 -25.47 28.42
CA ALA A 137 4.98 -26.16 28.91
C ALA A 137 3.92 -26.42 27.82
N ILE A 138 3.76 -25.49 26.87
CA ILE A 138 2.94 -25.70 25.65
C ILE A 138 3.65 -26.69 24.71
N GLY A 139 4.96 -26.53 24.54
CA GLY A 139 5.76 -27.35 23.64
C GLY A 139 5.59 -27.00 22.16
N PRO A 140 6.19 -27.81 21.26
CA PRO A 140 6.17 -27.55 19.82
C PRO A 140 4.75 -27.70 19.23
N VAL A 141 4.35 -26.71 18.43
CA VAL A 141 3.07 -26.67 17.73
C VAL A 141 3.25 -27.15 16.29
N PRO A 142 2.48 -28.14 15.82
CA PRO A 142 2.57 -28.60 14.44
C PRO A 142 2.26 -27.49 13.44
N VAL A 143 3.09 -27.36 12.40
CA VAL A 143 2.87 -26.46 11.26
C VAL A 143 2.61 -27.31 10.01
N PRO A 144 1.53 -27.07 9.24
CA PRO A 144 1.27 -27.85 8.03
C PRO A 144 2.37 -27.67 6.97
N GLY A 145 2.48 -28.66 6.08
CA GLY A 145 3.41 -28.58 4.93
C GLY A 145 4.83 -29.06 5.20
N GLY A 146 5.11 -29.61 6.39
CA GLY A 146 6.41 -30.20 6.72
C GLY A 146 7.49 -29.20 7.14
N ALA A 147 7.08 -27.97 7.48
CA ALA A 147 7.94 -27.00 8.14
C ALA A 147 8.30 -27.45 9.57
N GLU A 148 9.35 -26.88 10.13
CA GLU A 148 9.70 -27.09 11.53
C GLU A 148 8.54 -26.67 12.44
N PRO A 149 8.25 -27.40 13.53
CA PRO A 149 7.23 -27.02 14.48
C PRO A 149 7.47 -25.62 15.06
N ALA A 150 6.39 -24.86 15.22
CA ALA A 150 6.42 -23.54 15.80
C ALA A 150 6.61 -23.64 17.32
N MET A 151 7.49 -22.81 17.88
CA MET A 151 7.62 -22.62 19.32
C MET A 151 6.92 -21.33 19.72
N ALA A 152 6.16 -21.39 20.82
CA ALA A 152 5.56 -20.20 21.41
C ALA A 152 6.64 -19.22 21.89
N LEU A 153 6.44 -17.94 21.69
CA LEU A 153 7.27 -16.85 22.19
C LEU A 153 6.52 -16.12 23.31
N VAL A 154 7.23 -15.80 24.39
CA VAL A 154 6.62 -15.26 25.61
C VAL A 154 7.41 -14.05 26.10
N TRP A 155 6.70 -13.00 26.50
CA TRP A 155 7.25 -11.83 27.18
C TRP A 155 6.51 -11.64 28.50
N ALA A 156 7.26 -11.24 29.53
CA ALA A 156 6.74 -10.86 30.84
C ALA A 156 7.10 -9.39 31.10
N THR A 157 6.10 -8.51 31.13
CA THR A 157 6.29 -7.06 31.29
C THR A 157 5.03 -6.40 31.82
N ASP A 158 5.17 -5.34 32.60
CA ASP A 158 4.03 -4.56 33.10
C ASP A 158 3.50 -3.65 31.98
N LEU A 159 2.43 -4.07 31.30
CA LEU A 159 1.66 -3.32 30.30
C LEU A 159 0.57 -2.45 30.96
N THR A 160 0.11 -2.83 32.16
CA THR A 160 -1.05 -2.20 32.80
C THR A 160 -0.71 -1.07 33.78
N GLY A 161 0.56 -0.93 34.15
CA GLY A 161 1.08 0.05 35.09
C GLY A 161 0.78 -0.30 36.55
N ASP A 162 0.61 -1.58 36.86
CA ASP A 162 0.24 -2.05 38.18
C ASP A 162 1.41 -2.67 38.98
N ASP A 163 2.63 -2.48 38.48
CA ASP A 163 3.90 -3.02 38.98
C ASP A 163 3.94 -4.57 39.01
N ARG A 164 3.05 -5.25 38.27
CA ARG A 164 3.05 -6.71 38.11
C ARG A 164 3.29 -7.08 36.65
N PRO A 165 4.04 -8.15 36.36
CA PRO A 165 4.26 -8.57 34.99
C PRO A 165 2.96 -9.13 34.38
N ASP A 166 2.57 -8.57 33.24
CA ASP A 166 1.62 -9.15 32.31
C ASP A 166 2.35 -10.14 31.37
N THR A 167 1.63 -11.15 30.89
CA THR A 167 2.19 -12.16 29.98
C THR A 167 1.69 -11.92 28.57
N VAL A 168 2.60 -11.70 27.61
CA VAL A 168 2.31 -11.70 26.18
C VAL A 168 2.74 -13.04 25.59
N LEU A 169 1.84 -13.74 24.92
CA LEU A 169 2.07 -15.05 24.31
C LEU A 169 1.77 -14.98 22.81
N TYR A 170 2.78 -15.30 22.00
CA TYR A 170 2.68 -15.39 20.55
C TYR A 170 2.98 -16.81 20.07
N ILE A 171 2.10 -17.37 19.26
CA ILE A 171 2.29 -18.68 18.64
C ILE A 171 2.39 -18.44 17.13
N PRO A 172 3.59 -18.56 16.51
CA PRO A 172 3.81 -18.17 15.12
C PRO A 172 3.23 -19.22 14.15
N VAL A 173 1.91 -19.29 14.09
CA VAL A 173 1.13 -20.14 13.18
C VAL A 173 0.09 -19.25 12.51
N MET A 174 -0.09 -19.44 11.20
CA MET A 174 -1.05 -18.67 10.39
C MET A 174 -2.44 -18.63 11.05
N GLY A 175 -3.03 -17.44 11.10
CA GLY A 175 -4.38 -17.22 11.64
C GLY A 175 -4.52 -17.30 13.16
N LEU A 176 -3.46 -17.61 13.91
CA LEU A 176 -3.53 -17.52 15.37
C LEU A 176 -3.26 -16.08 15.85
N PRO A 177 -4.08 -15.58 16.80
CA PRO A 177 -3.91 -14.24 17.34
C PRO A 177 -2.78 -14.16 18.37
N LEU A 178 -2.46 -12.94 18.78
CA LEU A 178 -1.65 -12.69 19.96
C LEU A 178 -2.52 -12.78 21.22
N PHE A 179 -1.99 -13.37 22.28
CA PHE A 179 -2.67 -13.49 23.57
C PHE A 179 -1.96 -12.64 24.61
N VAL A 180 -2.73 -11.92 25.43
CA VAL A 180 -2.20 -11.12 26.54
C VAL A 180 -2.95 -11.48 27.83
N PHE A 181 -2.22 -11.70 28.92
CA PHE A 181 -2.78 -12.06 30.21
C PHE A 181 -2.41 -11.03 31.26
N THR A 182 -3.41 -10.34 31.79
CA THR A 182 -3.23 -9.25 32.76
C THR A 182 -3.65 -9.67 34.17
N PRO A 183 -2.82 -9.54 35.22
CA PRO A 183 -3.19 -9.88 36.59
C PRO A 183 -4.38 -9.05 37.09
N GLN A 184 -5.42 -9.71 37.60
CA GLN A 184 -6.55 -9.00 38.21
C GLN A 184 -6.34 -8.83 39.72
N GLY A 185 -6.72 -7.68 40.27
CA GLY A 185 -6.63 -7.42 41.70
C GLY A 185 -7.53 -8.36 42.49
N GLY A 186 -6.95 -9.31 43.24
CA GLY A 186 -7.68 -10.21 44.14
C GLY A 186 -8.26 -11.48 43.49
N ASP A 187 -8.14 -11.65 42.17
CA ASP A 187 -8.44 -12.91 41.49
C ASP A 187 -7.12 -13.63 41.16
N PRO A 188 -6.94 -14.90 41.56
CA PRO A 188 -5.77 -15.68 41.14
C PRO A 188 -5.71 -15.90 39.63
N ARG A 189 -6.84 -15.81 38.91
CA ARG A 189 -6.90 -15.99 37.46
C ARG A 189 -6.66 -14.65 36.73
N PRO A 190 -5.65 -14.58 35.84
CA PRO A 190 -5.45 -13.38 35.02
C PRO A 190 -6.57 -13.22 33.99
N ALA A 191 -6.82 -11.99 33.58
CA ALA A 191 -7.71 -11.68 32.46
C ALA A 191 -6.99 -11.99 31.14
N GLY A 192 -7.58 -12.83 30.30
CA GLY A 192 -7.06 -13.08 28.96
C GLY A 192 -7.66 -12.12 27.93
N HIS A 193 -6.81 -11.62 27.03
CA HIS A 193 -7.16 -10.77 25.89
C HIS A 193 -6.62 -11.39 24.59
N ILE A 194 -7.35 -11.20 23.50
CA ILE A 194 -6.99 -11.66 22.15
C ILE A 194 -6.79 -10.43 21.26
N LEU A 195 -5.65 -10.38 20.56
CA LEU A 195 -5.29 -9.28 19.66
C LEU A 195 -4.94 -9.80 18.24
N PRO A 196 -5.57 -9.26 17.18
CA PRO A 196 -6.74 -8.37 17.21
C PRO A 196 -7.97 -9.06 17.82
N PRO A 197 -8.93 -8.30 18.37
CA PRO A 197 -10.19 -8.86 18.89
C PRO A 197 -11.04 -9.56 17.82
N ASP A 198 -10.96 -9.08 16.57
CA ASP A 198 -11.52 -9.77 15.41
C ASP A 198 -10.53 -10.80 14.89
N ILE A 199 -10.68 -12.05 15.35
CA ILE A 199 -9.83 -13.18 14.95
C ILE A 199 -9.99 -13.48 13.45
N ASP A 200 -11.18 -13.24 12.88
CA ASP A 200 -11.44 -13.54 11.47
C ASP A 200 -10.62 -12.61 10.55
N ALA A 201 -10.27 -11.40 11.03
CA ALA A 201 -9.45 -10.45 10.29
C ALA A 201 -8.04 -10.98 9.97
N ILE A 202 -7.49 -11.88 10.80
CA ILE A 202 -6.14 -12.43 10.62
C ILE A 202 -6.14 -13.87 10.08
N GLN A 203 -7.31 -14.45 9.78
CA GLN A 203 -7.46 -15.88 9.46
C GLN A 203 -6.54 -16.37 8.34
N THR A 204 -6.23 -15.50 7.37
CA THR A 204 -5.37 -15.79 6.21
C THR A 204 -3.98 -15.18 6.31
N GLU A 205 -3.65 -14.56 7.44
CA GLU A 205 -2.39 -13.88 7.67
C GLU A 205 -1.33 -14.84 8.25
N PHE A 206 -0.12 -14.73 7.72
CA PHE A 206 1.05 -15.51 8.09
C PHE A 206 1.83 -14.82 9.22
N PRO A 207 2.52 -15.58 10.08
CA PRO A 207 3.48 -15.01 11.02
C PRO A 207 4.66 -14.38 10.28
N VAL A 208 5.26 -13.32 10.85
CA VAL A 208 6.51 -12.73 10.30
C VAL A 208 7.74 -13.61 10.62
N VAL A 209 7.67 -14.39 11.71
CA VAL A 209 8.79 -15.26 12.13
C VAL A 209 8.84 -16.51 11.23
N GLY A 210 10.03 -16.81 10.71
CA GLY A 210 10.28 -18.04 9.94
C GLY A 210 9.90 -17.98 8.47
N THR A 211 9.57 -16.79 7.94
CA THR A 211 9.38 -16.60 6.49
C THR A 211 10.71 -16.32 5.79
N GLU A 212 10.89 -16.87 4.58
CA GLU A 212 12.01 -16.51 3.67
C GLU A 212 11.92 -15.06 3.15
N MET A 213 10.92 -14.29 3.58
CA MET A 213 10.72 -12.91 3.21
C MET A 213 11.60 -12.02 4.09
N ASP A 214 12.43 -11.18 3.48
CA ASP A 214 13.25 -10.16 4.16
C ASP A 214 12.35 -9.05 4.72
N VAL A 215 11.62 -9.35 5.80
CA VAL A 215 10.77 -8.39 6.51
C VAL A 215 11.55 -7.82 7.70
N ASP A 216 11.89 -6.53 7.63
CA ASP A 216 12.62 -5.80 8.68
C ASP A 216 11.70 -5.33 9.82
N LEU A 217 10.79 -6.22 10.27
CA LEU A 217 9.92 -6.00 11.43
C LEU A 217 9.81 -7.28 12.25
N PRO A 218 9.81 -7.20 13.59
CA PRO A 218 9.51 -8.36 14.41
C PRO A 218 8.02 -8.71 14.34
N GLY A 219 7.70 -10.01 14.49
CA GLY A 219 6.31 -10.47 14.62
C GLY A 219 5.63 -9.92 15.88
N VAL A 220 6.38 -9.80 16.98
CA VAL A 220 5.94 -9.14 18.21
C VAL A 220 7.09 -8.35 18.82
N ASP A 221 6.78 -7.17 19.34
CA ASP A 221 7.71 -6.31 20.06
C ASP A 221 6.94 -5.53 21.12
N VAL A 222 7.58 -5.29 22.26
CA VAL A 222 6.92 -4.70 23.43
C VAL A 222 7.84 -3.63 24.01
N ARG A 223 7.39 -2.37 23.97
CA ARG A 223 8.19 -1.21 24.39
C ARG A 223 7.32 0.02 24.60
N ASP A 224 7.81 0.96 25.40
CA ASP A 224 7.16 2.27 25.56
C ASP A 224 7.39 3.13 24.30
N LEU A 225 6.30 3.40 23.59
CA LEU A 225 6.25 4.22 22.39
C LEU A 225 5.69 5.60 22.67
N THR A 226 4.81 5.73 23.68
CA THR A 226 4.10 6.98 23.97
C THR A 226 4.80 7.87 25.02
N GLY A 227 5.89 7.35 25.60
CA GLY A 227 6.75 8.01 26.58
C GLY A 227 6.09 8.19 27.95
N ASP A 228 5.08 7.39 28.27
CA ASP A 228 4.36 7.46 29.54
C ASP A 228 4.84 6.44 30.59
N GLY A 229 5.87 5.67 30.25
CA GLY A 229 6.45 4.62 31.09
C GLY A 229 5.72 3.29 30.99
N LEU A 230 4.65 3.17 30.19
CA LEU A 230 3.93 1.94 29.95
C LEU A 230 4.24 1.41 28.55
N PRO A 231 4.64 0.13 28.41
CA PRO A 231 4.89 -0.46 27.12
C PRO A 231 3.61 -0.70 26.32
N GLU A 232 3.69 -0.46 25.02
CA GLU A 232 2.72 -0.89 24.02
C GLU A 232 3.16 -2.18 23.33
N VAL A 233 2.19 -2.88 22.75
CA VAL A 233 2.39 -4.15 22.03
C VAL A 233 2.30 -3.91 20.52
N LEU A 234 3.41 -4.11 19.82
CA LEU A 234 3.45 -4.25 18.37
C LEU A 234 3.20 -5.72 18.00
N PHE A 235 2.22 -5.96 17.13
CA PHE A 235 1.92 -7.24 16.51
C PHE A 235 1.91 -7.09 14.99
N SER A 236 2.82 -7.80 14.32
CA SER A 236 2.97 -7.76 12.86
C SER A 236 2.70 -9.12 12.24
N THR A 237 1.96 -9.11 11.15
CA THR A 237 1.63 -10.28 10.35
C THR A 237 1.82 -9.99 8.87
N ILE A 238 1.76 -11.03 8.04
CA ILE A 238 1.92 -10.94 6.59
C ILE A 238 0.63 -11.40 5.91
N GLY A 239 0.05 -10.55 5.06
CA GLY A 239 -1.08 -10.91 4.21
C GLY A 239 -0.61 -11.29 2.80
N ALA A 240 -1.29 -12.27 2.18
CA ALA A 240 -1.11 -12.51 0.76
C ALA A 240 -1.66 -11.33 -0.06
N GLY A 241 -0.88 -10.85 -1.03
CA GLY A 241 -1.32 -9.87 -2.03
C GLY A 241 -1.49 -10.52 -3.40
N GLY A 242 -2.17 -9.82 -4.33
CA GLY A 242 -2.41 -10.36 -5.68
C GLY A 242 -1.14 -10.59 -6.51
N SER A 243 -0.04 -9.88 -6.23
CA SER A 243 1.24 -10.01 -6.96
C SER A 243 2.48 -9.94 -6.07
N SER A 244 2.30 -9.87 -4.74
CA SER A 244 3.37 -9.92 -3.72
C SER A 244 2.71 -10.16 -2.36
N TYR A 245 3.34 -9.75 -1.26
CA TYR A 245 2.80 -9.78 0.09
C TYR A 245 2.56 -8.36 0.62
N ARG A 246 1.86 -8.29 1.76
CA ARG A 246 1.65 -7.07 2.53
C ARG A 246 2.07 -7.31 3.97
N VAL A 247 2.73 -6.35 4.60
CA VAL A 247 3.01 -6.40 6.03
C VAL A 247 1.98 -5.57 6.78
N LEU A 248 1.44 -6.10 7.87
CA LEU A 248 0.28 -5.57 8.59
C LEU A 248 0.62 -5.33 10.06
N PRO A 249 1.41 -4.28 10.38
CA PRO A 249 1.75 -3.94 11.76
C PRO A 249 0.54 -3.32 12.47
N ARG A 250 0.30 -3.75 13.71
CA ARG A 250 -0.77 -3.28 14.60
C ARG A 250 -0.20 -2.99 15.98
N PHE A 251 -0.52 -1.82 16.53
CA PHE A 251 0.01 -1.35 17.80
C PHE A 251 -1.13 -1.22 18.80
N TYR A 252 -0.99 -1.84 19.96
CA TYR A 252 -2.00 -1.88 20.99
C TYR A 252 -1.51 -1.25 22.30
N ARG A 253 -2.36 -0.44 22.92
CA ARG A 253 -2.10 0.17 24.23
C ARG A 253 -3.17 -0.23 25.21
N TRP A 254 -2.76 -0.49 26.45
CA TRP A 254 -3.69 -0.69 27.56
C TRP A 254 -4.37 0.63 27.94
N HIS A 255 -5.70 0.64 28.03
CA HIS A 255 -6.45 1.77 28.54
C HIS A 255 -7.78 1.32 29.14
N GLU A 256 -8.04 1.73 30.38
CA GLU A 256 -9.31 1.52 31.10
C GLU A 256 -9.80 0.05 31.13
N GLY A 257 -8.89 -0.92 31.25
CA GLY A 257 -9.25 -2.33 31.38
C GLY A 257 -9.26 -3.14 30.08
N SER A 258 -8.87 -2.55 28.96
CA SER A 258 -8.76 -3.24 27.67
C SER A 258 -7.62 -2.71 26.80
N PHE A 259 -7.22 -3.49 25.80
CA PHE A 259 -6.28 -3.05 24.77
C PHE A 259 -7.00 -2.35 23.62
N HIS A 260 -6.48 -1.19 23.22
CA HIS A 260 -6.99 -0.39 22.11
C HIS A 260 -5.96 -0.31 21.00
N LEU A 261 -6.41 -0.40 19.75
CA LEU A 261 -5.55 -0.18 18.58
C LEU A 261 -5.22 1.31 18.49
N ILE A 262 -3.94 1.65 18.59
CA ILE A 262 -3.44 3.04 18.55
C ILE A 262 -2.71 3.38 17.25
N PHE A 263 -2.36 2.38 16.45
CA PHE A 263 -1.84 2.53 15.10
C PHE A 263 -2.00 1.21 14.33
N SER A 264 -2.27 1.31 13.03
CA SER A 264 -2.17 0.19 12.10
C SER A 264 -1.68 0.72 10.75
N ALA A 265 -1.06 -0.13 9.94
CA ALA A 265 -0.77 0.19 8.55
C ALA A 265 -0.92 -1.04 7.65
N THR A 266 -1.14 -0.81 6.37
CA THR A 266 -0.95 -1.82 5.33
C THR A 266 0.25 -1.43 4.48
N LEU A 267 1.34 -2.18 4.61
CA LEU A 267 2.60 -1.95 3.89
C LEU A 267 2.64 -2.88 2.67
N VAL A 268 2.44 -2.33 1.48
CA VAL A 268 2.37 -3.12 0.23
C VAL A 268 3.73 -3.18 -0.45
N ASN A 269 4.21 -4.39 -0.74
CA ASN A 269 5.61 -4.62 -1.15
C ASN A 269 5.78 -5.11 -2.60
N TRP A 270 4.80 -4.88 -3.49
CA TRP A 270 4.94 -5.31 -4.90
C TRP A 270 5.69 -4.29 -5.76
N ALA A 271 5.62 -2.99 -5.44
CA ALA A 271 6.18 -1.88 -6.24
C ALA A 271 7.60 -1.47 -5.81
N GLY A 272 8.23 -2.27 -4.95
CA GLY A 272 9.34 -1.88 -4.09
C GLY A 272 8.97 -2.11 -2.62
N GLU A 273 9.94 -1.99 -1.72
CA GLU A 273 9.75 -2.35 -0.31
C GLU A 273 9.11 -1.19 0.47
N SER A 274 7.98 -1.46 1.12
CA SER A 274 7.40 -0.61 2.16
C SER A 274 7.91 -1.04 3.53
N ARG A 275 8.45 -0.08 4.29
CA ARG A 275 9.08 -0.28 5.58
C ARG A 275 8.42 0.57 6.66
N LEU A 276 8.50 0.07 7.90
CA LEU A 276 8.18 0.83 9.10
C LEU A 276 9.44 0.88 9.97
N ALA A 277 9.77 2.09 10.44
CA ALA A 277 10.80 2.30 11.44
C ALA A 277 10.20 3.01 12.66
N LEU A 278 10.71 2.66 13.83
CA LEU A 278 10.45 3.36 15.08
C LEU A 278 11.63 4.26 15.39
N GLU A 279 11.42 5.57 15.37
CA GLU A 279 12.45 6.57 15.60
C GLU A 279 12.11 7.40 16.85
N PRO A 280 13.11 7.91 17.60
CA PRO A 280 12.83 8.87 18.67
C PRO A 280 12.12 10.12 18.14
N GLU A 281 11.07 10.57 18.83
CA GLU A 281 10.37 11.81 18.48
C GLU A 281 11.25 13.03 18.83
N PRO A 282 11.56 13.95 17.89
CA PRO A 282 12.46 15.08 18.16
C PRO A 282 12.02 16.02 19.29
N ALA A 283 10.71 16.16 19.50
CA ALA A 283 10.13 17.06 20.49
C ALA A 283 9.48 16.32 21.70
N GLY A 284 9.49 14.99 21.69
CA GLY A 284 8.86 14.15 22.70
C GLY A 284 9.90 13.33 23.46
N GLU A 285 10.26 13.75 24.68
CA GLU A 285 11.16 12.96 25.53
C GLU A 285 10.56 11.57 25.78
N GLY A 286 11.33 10.51 25.49
CA GLY A 286 10.90 9.12 25.65
C GLY A 286 9.89 8.60 24.61
N ARG A 287 9.40 9.46 23.70
CA ARG A 287 8.41 9.06 22.69
C ARG A 287 9.06 8.53 21.43
N SER A 288 8.38 7.61 20.77
CA SER A 288 8.71 7.15 19.43
C SER A 288 7.72 7.72 18.41
N GLN A 289 8.23 8.19 17.28
CA GLN A 289 7.47 8.42 16.05
C GLN A 289 7.54 7.17 15.16
N ILE A 290 6.45 6.91 14.43
CA ILE A 290 6.39 5.83 13.45
C ILE A 290 6.69 6.44 12.08
N VAL A 291 7.73 5.95 11.42
CA VAL A 291 8.13 6.40 10.09
C VAL A 291 7.85 5.31 9.07
N LEU A 292 6.99 5.61 8.11
CA LEU A 292 6.73 4.75 6.97
C LEU A 292 7.54 5.24 5.79
N THR A 293 8.23 4.33 5.11
CA THR A 293 8.91 4.58 3.84
C THR A 293 8.38 3.60 2.82
N TYR A 294 7.96 4.06 1.64
CA TYR A 294 7.25 3.21 0.68
C TYR A 294 7.42 3.73 -0.75
N PRO A 295 7.23 2.90 -1.79
CA PRO A 295 7.11 3.38 -3.15
C PRO A 295 5.85 4.26 -3.27
N GLN A 296 5.99 5.52 -3.68
CA GLN A 296 4.87 6.45 -3.86
C GLN A 296 4.19 6.15 -5.20
N LEU A 297 2.96 5.65 -5.15
CA LEU A 297 2.15 5.39 -6.33
C LEU A 297 1.19 6.56 -6.57
N TYR A 298 1.09 6.96 -7.83
CA TYR A 298 0.13 7.94 -8.28
C TYR A 298 -1.06 7.21 -8.90
N GLY A 299 -2.11 6.97 -8.10
CA GLY A 299 -3.34 6.27 -8.54
C GLY A 299 -4.06 6.89 -9.73
N GLN A 300 -3.71 8.14 -10.05
CA GLN A 300 -4.23 8.91 -11.17
C GLN A 300 -3.10 9.36 -12.14
N GLY A 301 -1.85 9.05 -11.84
CA GLY A 301 -0.68 9.42 -12.66
C GLY A 301 -0.33 8.37 -13.71
N PHE A 302 0.85 8.51 -14.30
CA PHE A 302 1.44 7.62 -15.29
C PHE A 302 2.24 6.49 -14.63
N ASP A 303 1.57 5.72 -13.77
CA ASP A 303 2.16 4.64 -13.00
C ASP A 303 1.63 3.27 -13.45
N HIS A 304 2.48 2.26 -13.40
CA HIS A 304 2.05 0.87 -13.54
C HIS A 304 2.96 -0.05 -12.75
N LYS A 305 2.61 -1.34 -12.70
CA LYS A 305 3.21 -2.22 -11.70
C LYS A 305 4.69 -2.60 -11.88
N MET A 306 5.32 -2.20 -12.99
CA MET A 306 6.66 -2.67 -13.37
C MET A 306 7.67 -1.52 -13.58
N VAL A 307 7.39 -0.33 -13.04
CA VAL A 307 8.29 0.83 -13.12
C VAL A 307 8.83 1.20 -11.75
N ASN A 308 9.95 1.93 -11.73
CA ASN A 308 10.56 2.40 -10.50
C ASN A 308 9.77 3.61 -10.00
N HIS A 309 9.26 3.60 -8.78
CA HIS A 309 8.48 4.70 -8.20
C HIS A 309 9.35 5.55 -7.26
N PRO A 310 9.05 6.85 -7.06
CA PRO A 310 9.80 7.65 -6.08
C PRO A 310 9.50 7.16 -4.67
N ILE A 311 10.32 7.54 -3.70
CA ILE A 311 10.13 7.12 -2.31
C ILE A 311 9.19 8.08 -1.59
N GLY A 312 8.03 7.60 -1.19
CA GLY A 312 7.15 8.26 -0.23
C GLY A 312 7.62 8.05 1.21
N ARG A 313 7.42 9.06 2.04
CA ARG A 313 7.67 9.01 3.49
C ARG A 313 6.48 9.61 4.24
N GLN A 314 6.01 8.92 5.27
CA GLN A 314 5.04 9.45 6.23
C GLN A 314 5.58 9.34 7.65
N VAL A 315 5.36 10.36 8.47
CA VAL A 315 5.66 10.34 9.90
C VAL A 315 4.37 10.45 10.68
N TRP A 316 4.19 9.52 11.61
CA TRP A 316 3.06 9.47 12.51
C TRP A 316 3.55 9.70 13.94
N ARG A 317 2.87 10.59 14.66
CA ARG A 317 3.23 10.99 16.02
C ARG A 317 2.10 10.73 16.99
N TRP A 318 2.44 10.34 18.20
CA TRP A 318 1.47 10.12 19.26
C TRP A 318 0.73 11.42 19.59
N SER A 319 -0.62 11.37 19.58
CA SER A 319 -1.46 12.48 20.03
C SER A 319 -2.23 12.07 21.28
N PRO A 320 -1.86 12.55 22.48
CA PRO A 320 -2.58 12.23 23.72
C PRO A 320 -4.06 12.63 23.67
N GLY A 321 -4.39 13.72 22.97
CA GLY A 321 -5.76 14.18 22.82
C GLY A 321 -6.61 13.32 21.88
N ALA A 322 -5.98 12.69 20.87
CA ALA A 322 -6.64 11.76 19.98
C ALA A 322 -6.65 10.32 20.54
N GLY A 323 -5.73 10.01 21.45
CA GLY A 323 -5.54 8.67 22.00
C GLY A 323 -4.90 7.69 21.02
N HIS A 324 -4.34 8.19 19.91
CA HIS A 324 -3.73 7.38 18.85
C HIS A 324 -2.66 8.16 18.07
N TYR A 325 -1.90 7.46 17.23
CA TYR A 325 -0.93 8.06 16.33
C TYR A 325 -1.62 8.79 15.18
N VAL A 326 -1.24 10.03 14.91
CA VAL A 326 -1.79 10.86 13.82
C VAL A 326 -0.70 11.23 12.83
N ALA A 327 -1.05 11.31 11.55
CA ALA A 327 -0.14 11.74 10.49
C ALA A 327 0.34 13.17 10.79
N ALA A 328 1.65 13.35 10.85
CA ALA A 328 2.30 14.60 11.19
C ALA A 328 3.11 15.19 10.02
N GLU A 329 3.71 14.34 9.19
CA GLU A 329 4.48 14.74 8.01
C GLU A 329 4.24 13.76 6.87
N GLN A 330 4.28 14.28 5.65
CA GLN A 330 4.31 13.48 4.43
C GLN A 330 5.24 14.17 3.43
N SER A 331 6.07 13.39 2.74
CA SER A 331 6.99 13.88 1.73
C SER A 331 7.25 12.81 0.67
N VAL A 332 7.67 13.25 -0.51
CA VAL A 332 8.14 12.37 -1.59
C VAL A 332 9.58 12.76 -1.92
N ASP A 333 10.46 11.77 -1.96
CA ASP A 333 11.84 11.90 -2.43
C ASP A 333 11.90 11.49 -3.90
N LEU A 334 12.13 12.48 -4.76
CA LEU A 334 12.23 12.32 -6.21
C LEU A 334 13.65 11.96 -6.70
N GLU A 335 14.62 11.83 -5.78
CA GLU A 335 15.99 11.44 -6.10
C GLU A 335 16.25 9.94 -5.84
N ALA A 336 15.42 9.30 -5.00
CA ALA A 336 15.52 7.89 -4.64
C ALA A 336 14.34 7.08 -5.21
N GLY A 337 14.63 5.84 -5.64
CA GLY A 337 13.64 4.91 -6.20
C GLY A 337 13.29 3.74 -5.30
N GLY A 338 12.06 3.24 -5.45
CA GLY A 338 11.50 2.07 -4.75
C GLY A 338 12.25 0.77 -4.99
N TRP A 339 13.06 0.69 -6.04
CA TRP A 339 13.91 -0.47 -6.33
C TRP A 339 15.25 -0.49 -5.57
N GLY A 340 15.50 0.55 -4.77
CA GLY A 340 16.69 0.65 -3.92
C GLY A 340 17.92 1.22 -4.65
N PRO A 341 19.02 1.43 -3.92
CA PRO A 341 20.19 2.14 -4.41
C PRO A 341 20.94 1.41 -5.54
N GLU A 342 20.76 0.08 -5.65
CA GLU A 342 21.43 -0.73 -6.66
C GLU A 342 20.78 -0.62 -8.05
N LEU A 343 19.56 -0.10 -8.11
CA LEU A 343 18.82 0.24 -9.32
C LEU A 343 18.37 1.69 -9.24
N PRO A 344 19.32 2.65 -9.38
CA PRO A 344 19.01 4.06 -9.24
C PRO A 344 18.03 4.52 -10.34
N PRO A 345 17.25 5.58 -10.08
CA PRO A 345 16.28 6.09 -11.04
C PRO A 345 16.95 6.56 -12.33
N THR A 346 16.33 6.27 -13.47
CA THR A 346 16.73 6.81 -14.77
C THR A 346 16.25 8.25 -14.95
N VAL A 347 16.74 8.95 -15.98
CA VAL A 347 16.20 10.28 -16.35
C VAL A 347 14.72 10.18 -16.72
N GLU A 348 14.33 9.11 -17.42
CA GLU A 348 12.93 8.86 -17.76
C GLU A 348 12.05 8.69 -16.51
N ASP A 349 12.52 7.94 -15.51
CA ASP A 349 11.81 7.80 -14.23
C ASP A 349 11.57 9.18 -13.59
N ARG A 350 12.60 10.03 -13.54
CA ARG A 350 12.50 11.37 -12.95
C ARG A 350 11.55 12.28 -13.72
N LEU A 351 11.58 12.24 -15.05
CA LEU A 351 10.65 13.00 -15.91
C LEU A 351 9.20 12.57 -15.64
N ARG A 352 8.96 11.26 -15.56
CA ARG A 352 7.66 10.69 -15.22
C ARG A 352 7.19 11.11 -13.83
N TRP A 353 8.05 11.04 -12.82
CA TRP A 353 7.71 11.40 -11.44
C TRP A 353 7.37 12.89 -11.31
N LEU A 354 8.17 13.77 -11.93
CA LEU A 354 7.87 15.21 -11.97
C LEU A 354 6.56 15.50 -12.71
N THR A 355 6.29 14.77 -13.80
CA THR A 355 5.02 14.87 -14.53
C THR A 355 3.85 14.46 -13.63
N ASN A 356 3.99 13.38 -12.85
CA ASN A 356 2.96 12.94 -11.90
C ASN A 356 2.70 13.97 -10.78
N GLU A 357 3.74 14.56 -10.21
CA GLU A 357 3.61 15.64 -9.22
C GLU A 357 2.86 16.85 -9.80
N ALA A 358 3.18 17.23 -11.05
CA ALA A 358 2.49 18.29 -11.76
C ALA A 358 1.02 17.93 -12.06
N GLU A 359 0.73 16.69 -12.43
CA GLU A 359 -0.64 16.20 -12.66
C GLU A 359 -1.49 16.22 -11.38
N VAL A 360 -0.92 15.89 -10.21
CA VAL A 360 -1.64 16.00 -8.93
C VAL A 360 -2.11 17.45 -8.70
N LEU A 361 -1.23 18.42 -8.95
CA LEU A 361 -1.54 19.85 -8.83
C LEU A 361 -2.56 20.30 -9.89
N PHE A 362 -2.37 19.89 -11.15
CA PHE A 362 -3.26 20.20 -12.26
C PHE A 362 -4.69 19.73 -11.97
N ARG A 363 -4.83 18.49 -11.51
CA ARG A 363 -6.13 17.87 -11.20
C ARG A 363 -6.80 18.49 -9.98
N SER A 364 -6.00 19.00 -9.04
CA SER A 364 -6.50 19.74 -7.88
C SER A 364 -6.88 21.19 -8.21
N GLY A 365 -6.66 21.64 -9.45
CA GLY A 365 -6.94 23.02 -9.88
C GLY A 365 -5.85 24.03 -9.50
N GLU A 366 -4.70 23.58 -8.99
CA GLU A 366 -3.57 24.43 -8.61
C GLU A 366 -2.69 24.77 -9.82
N TYR A 367 -3.30 25.34 -10.87
CA TYR A 367 -2.69 25.49 -12.19
C TYR A 367 -1.35 26.26 -12.18
N GLY A 368 -1.21 27.29 -11.35
CA GLY A 368 0.06 28.03 -11.25
C GLY A 368 1.22 27.17 -10.70
N GLN A 369 0.94 26.29 -9.74
CA GLN A 369 1.93 25.34 -9.23
C GLN A 369 2.16 24.21 -10.23
N ALA A 370 1.11 23.74 -10.92
CA ALA A 370 1.24 22.75 -11.98
C ALA A 370 2.16 23.24 -13.12
N VAL A 371 2.03 24.50 -13.55
CA VAL A 371 2.96 25.13 -14.53
C VAL A 371 4.41 25.04 -14.05
N THR A 372 4.68 25.35 -12.78
CA THR A 372 6.02 25.23 -12.19
C THR A 372 6.54 23.79 -12.21
N GLY A 373 5.64 22.81 -11.98
CA GLY A 373 5.95 21.39 -12.09
C GLY A 373 6.31 20.96 -13.52
N TYR A 374 5.51 21.36 -14.51
CA TYR A 374 5.80 21.07 -15.92
C TYR A 374 7.07 21.78 -16.42
N ASP A 375 7.35 23.00 -15.94
CA ASP A 375 8.63 23.69 -16.19
C ASP A 375 9.83 22.87 -15.69
N ALA A 376 9.69 22.20 -14.54
CA ALA A 376 10.74 21.33 -14.03
C ALA A 376 10.96 20.10 -14.92
N VAL A 377 9.91 19.52 -15.50
CA VAL A 377 10.00 18.43 -16.48
C VAL A 377 10.77 18.89 -17.73
N LEU A 378 10.35 20.02 -18.32
CA LEU A 378 10.95 20.57 -19.54
C LEU A 378 12.43 20.90 -19.32
N ARG A 379 12.76 21.53 -18.19
CA ARG A 379 14.13 21.87 -17.83
C ARG A 379 15.00 20.63 -17.63
N LEU A 380 14.51 19.61 -16.92
CA LEU A 380 15.27 18.37 -16.72
C LEU A 380 15.57 17.68 -18.06
N ALA A 381 14.60 17.65 -18.97
CA ALA A 381 14.79 17.04 -20.28
C ALA A 381 15.84 17.79 -21.13
N ASP A 382 15.85 19.13 -21.08
CA ASP A 382 16.86 19.96 -21.75
C ASP A 382 18.25 19.79 -21.12
N GLU A 383 18.35 19.81 -19.79
CA GLU A 383 19.62 19.64 -19.05
C GLU A 383 20.28 18.28 -19.34
N GLU A 384 19.49 17.23 -19.50
CA GLU A 384 19.96 15.86 -19.76
C GLU A 384 20.01 15.50 -21.26
N ASP A 385 19.66 16.42 -22.16
CA ASP A 385 19.49 16.19 -23.61
C ASP A 385 18.65 14.93 -23.90
N TRP A 386 17.59 14.73 -23.09
CA TRP A 386 16.79 13.50 -23.13
C TRP A 386 15.81 13.54 -24.30
N GLN A 387 15.70 12.41 -24.99
CA GLN A 387 14.74 12.17 -26.07
C GLN A 387 14.09 10.81 -25.86
N PRO A 388 12.80 10.63 -26.23
CA PRO A 388 12.14 9.34 -26.11
C PRO A 388 12.80 8.29 -27.02
N GLY A 389 12.92 7.06 -26.53
CA GLY A 389 13.29 5.92 -27.35
C GLY A 389 12.25 5.58 -28.43
N GLU A 390 12.62 4.66 -29.33
CA GLU A 390 11.69 4.19 -30.36
C GLU A 390 10.48 3.50 -29.72
N GLY A 391 9.31 4.12 -29.84
CA GLY A 391 8.08 3.60 -29.28
C GLY A 391 7.86 3.92 -27.80
N GLU A 392 8.63 4.83 -27.20
CA GLU A 392 8.36 5.37 -25.87
C GLU A 392 7.52 6.65 -25.97
N GLY A 393 6.82 7.01 -24.90
CA GLY A 393 6.09 8.26 -24.86
C GLY A 393 7.02 9.46 -24.65
N ASN A 394 6.60 10.64 -25.11
CA ASN A 394 7.40 11.86 -25.04
C ASN A 394 7.01 12.75 -23.84
N TRP A 395 7.72 12.59 -22.71
CA TRP A 395 7.38 13.30 -21.45
C TRP A 395 7.46 14.83 -21.60
N PRO A 396 8.49 15.41 -22.24
CA PRO A 396 8.53 16.84 -22.51
C PRO A 396 7.36 17.35 -23.34
N ALA A 397 6.93 16.58 -24.35
CA ALA A 397 5.80 16.97 -25.20
C ALA A 397 4.50 17.07 -24.41
N LEU A 398 4.22 16.06 -23.58
CA LEU A 398 3.07 16.04 -22.71
C LEU A 398 3.12 17.17 -21.68
N ALA A 399 4.30 17.42 -21.08
CA ALA A 399 4.49 18.52 -20.14
C ALA A 399 4.25 19.88 -20.80
N ALA A 400 4.74 20.11 -22.03
CA ALA A 400 4.49 21.34 -22.78
C ALA A 400 3.00 21.55 -23.07
N PHE A 401 2.31 20.48 -23.50
CA PHE A 401 0.86 20.50 -23.70
C PHE A 401 0.12 20.87 -22.41
N ARG A 402 0.40 20.19 -21.30
CA ARG A 402 -0.26 20.43 -20.02
C ARG A 402 0.07 21.78 -19.40
N ARG A 403 1.30 22.26 -19.57
CA ARG A 403 1.72 23.62 -19.18
C ARG A 403 0.87 24.66 -19.89
N ALA A 404 0.76 24.56 -21.22
CA ALA A 404 -0.05 25.49 -22.02
C ALA A 404 -1.54 25.41 -21.65
N GLU A 405 -2.06 24.22 -21.39
CA GLU A 405 -3.43 24.00 -20.89
C GLU A 405 -3.64 24.68 -19.53
N ALA A 406 -2.73 24.49 -18.58
CA ALA A 406 -2.78 25.10 -17.25
C ALA A 406 -2.75 26.63 -17.31
N LEU A 407 -1.92 27.23 -18.19
CA LEU A 407 -1.92 28.68 -18.44
C LEU A 407 -3.27 29.17 -19.00
N LEU A 408 -3.87 28.41 -19.91
CA LEU A 408 -5.16 28.77 -20.51
C LEU A 408 -6.31 28.66 -19.50
N LEU A 409 -6.22 27.72 -18.57
CA LEU A 409 -7.14 27.53 -17.43
C LEU A 409 -6.94 28.59 -16.34
N SER A 410 -5.71 29.03 -16.06
CA SER A 410 -5.42 30.11 -15.08
C SER A 410 -5.79 31.50 -15.60
N GLY A 411 -6.01 31.65 -16.91
CA GLY A 411 -6.40 32.90 -17.57
C GLY A 411 -5.26 33.64 -18.27
N ASP A 412 -4.06 33.06 -18.31
CA ASP A 412 -2.86 33.59 -18.98
C ASP A 412 -2.90 33.32 -20.50
N ALA A 413 -3.97 33.81 -21.14
CA ALA A 413 -4.33 33.43 -22.50
C ALA A 413 -3.32 33.83 -23.59
N GLY A 414 -2.47 34.82 -23.34
CA GLY A 414 -1.45 35.24 -24.31
C GLY A 414 -0.38 34.16 -24.50
N GLU A 415 0.34 33.84 -23.43
CA GLU A 415 1.40 32.83 -23.41
C GLU A 415 0.83 31.44 -23.68
N GLY A 416 -0.26 31.06 -23.00
CA GLY A 416 -0.84 29.72 -23.16
C GLY A 416 -1.29 29.40 -24.59
N ARG A 417 -1.79 30.38 -25.36
CA ARG A 417 -2.17 30.17 -26.77
C ARG A 417 -0.97 29.95 -27.67
N GLU A 418 0.08 30.75 -27.47
CA GLU A 418 1.31 30.66 -28.25
C GLU A 418 1.94 29.28 -28.05
N GLU A 419 2.01 28.82 -26.81
CA GLU A 419 2.59 27.53 -26.48
C GLU A 419 1.74 26.34 -26.93
N MET A 420 0.43 26.40 -26.73
CA MET A 420 -0.46 25.35 -27.23
C MET A 420 -0.39 25.26 -28.77
N ALA A 421 -0.24 26.39 -29.46
CA ALA A 421 -0.07 26.40 -30.92
C ALA A 421 1.28 25.82 -31.34
N ALA A 422 2.34 26.09 -30.58
CA ALA A 422 3.64 25.47 -30.80
C ALA A 422 3.60 23.95 -30.64
N VAL A 423 2.86 23.43 -29.64
CA VAL A 423 2.62 21.98 -29.49
C VAL A 423 1.86 21.43 -30.69
N ALA A 424 0.77 22.07 -31.10
CA ALA A 424 -0.03 21.65 -32.25
C ALA A 424 0.80 21.59 -33.56
N GLU A 425 1.70 22.54 -33.77
CA GLU A 425 2.58 22.58 -34.94
C GLU A 425 3.71 21.53 -34.86
N ALA A 426 4.39 21.44 -33.72
CA ALA A 426 5.53 20.53 -33.53
C ALA A 426 5.12 19.06 -33.66
N TYR A 427 3.89 18.73 -33.26
CA TYR A 427 3.32 17.38 -33.28
C TYR A 427 2.23 17.23 -34.34
N ALA A 428 2.29 18.01 -35.44
CA ALA A 428 1.33 17.91 -36.52
C ALA A 428 1.31 16.50 -37.14
N GLY A 429 0.13 15.86 -37.15
CA GLY A 429 -0.05 14.49 -37.60
C GLY A 429 0.16 13.41 -36.52
N ASP A 430 0.45 13.84 -35.29
CA ASP A 430 0.39 13.01 -34.07
C ASP A 430 -0.84 13.40 -33.24
N LEU A 431 -1.36 12.45 -32.45
CA LEU A 431 -2.56 12.65 -31.64
C LEU A 431 -2.42 13.76 -30.58
N LEU A 432 -1.20 14.00 -30.08
CA LEU A 432 -0.93 15.13 -29.17
C LEU A 432 -1.14 16.47 -29.88
N GLY A 433 -0.70 16.58 -31.13
CA GLY A 433 -0.93 17.78 -31.95
C GLY A 433 -2.41 17.98 -32.26
N GLU A 434 -3.15 16.89 -32.50
CA GLU A 434 -4.61 16.93 -32.67
C GLU A 434 -5.33 17.41 -31.41
N LEU A 435 -4.93 16.95 -30.21
CA LEU A 435 -5.46 17.43 -28.93
C LEU A 435 -5.21 18.93 -28.75
N ALA A 436 -3.98 19.38 -28.99
CA ALA A 436 -3.61 20.79 -28.88
C ALA A 436 -4.42 21.67 -29.85
N ALA A 437 -4.59 21.21 -31.09
CA ALA A 437 -5.40 21.89 -32.09
C ALA A 437 -6.89 21.94 -31.69
N ALA A 438 -7.46 20.83 -31.22
CA ALA A 438 -8.84 20.76 -30.76
C ALA A 438 -9.09 21.69 -29.58
N PHE A 439 -8.17 21.72 -28.60
CA PHE A 439 -8.25 22.64 -27.47
C PHE A 439 -8.29 24.09 -27.96
N LEU A 440 -7.36 24.49 -28.84
CA LEU A 440 -7.31 25.85 -29.38
C LEU A 440 -8.56 26.24 -30.16
N GLU A 441 -9.10 25.32 -30.95
CA GLU A 441 -10.35 25.53 -31.69
C GLU A 441 -11.52 25.80 -30.75
N GLY A 442 -11.71 24.94 -29.73
CA GLY A 442 -12.76 25.10 -28.72
C GLY A 442 -12.58 26.37 -27.88
N TYR A 443 -11.34 26.68 -27.51
CA TYR A 443 -11.00 27.88 -26.75
C TYR A 443 -11.33 29.16 -27.55
N GLY A 444 -11.25 29.11 -28.88
CA GLY A 444 -11.67 30.19 -29.78
C GLY A 444 -10.76 31.41 -29.67
N GLN A 445 -11.27 32.64 -29.82
CA GLN A 445 -10.50 33.90 -29.65
C GLN A 445 -10.79 34.64 -28.33
N ALA A 446 -11.76 34.15 -27.55
CA ALA A 446 -12.11 34.70 -26.24
C ALA A 446 -11.06 34.31 -25.17
N SER A 447 -11.15 34.89 -23.98
CA SER A 447 -10.28 34.52 -22.85
C SER A 447 -11.11 34.27 -21.60
N GLY A 448 -10.55 33.55 -20.64
CA GLY A 448 -11.16 33.30 -19.34
C GLY A 448 -11.78 31.91 -19.22
N PRO A 449 -12.42 31.62 -18.07
CA PRO A 449 -12.78 30.24 -17.69
C PRO A 449 -13.77 29.57 -18.64
N GLU A 450 -14.68 30.33 -19.25
CA GLU A 450 -15.64 29.79 -20.24
C GLU A 450 -14.94 29.37 -21.55
N ALA A 451 -13.91 30.10 -21.98
CA ALA A 451 -13.09 29.70 -23.12
C ALA A 451 -12.29 28.43 -22.80
N ALA A 452 -11.72 28.35 -21.59
CA ALA A 452 -11.01 27.16 -21.14
C ALA A 452 -11.92 25.93 -21.08
N ALA A 453 -13.15 26.08 -20.57
CA ALA A 453 -14.14 25.01 -20.55
C ALA A 453 -14.45 24.47 -21.96
N ARG A 454 -14.67 25.35 -22.95
CA ARG A 454 -14.88 24.92 -24.34
C ARG A 454 -13.64 24.26 -24.96
N GLY A 455 -12.44 24.71 -24.62
CA GLY A 455 -11.19 24.09 -25.04
C GLY A 455 -11.10 22.64 -24.55
N VAL A 456 -11.31 22.41 -23.25
CA VAL A 456 -11.33 21.06 -22.66
C VAL A 456 -12.46 20.20 -23.26
N ALA A 457 -13.63 20.79 -23.51
CA ALA A 457 -14.74 20.09 -24.13
C ALA A 457 -14.40 19.57 -25.53
N ALA A 458 -13.78 20.41 -26.37
CA ALA A 458 -13.42 20.06 -27.74
C ALA A 458 -12.41 18.90 -27.84
N MET A 459 -11.53 18.73 -26.86
CA MET A 459 -10.60 17.60 -26.83
C MET A 459 -11.29 16.24 -26.75
N GLN A 460 -12.53 16.18 -26.23
CA GLN A 460 -13.30 14.92 -26.16
C GLN A 460 -13.62 14.35 -27.56
N ASP A 461 -13.51 15.15 -28.61
CA ASP A 461 -13.67 14.69 -29.99
C ASP A 461 -12.47 13.90 -30.54
N VAL A 462 -11.32 13.96 -29.86
CA VAL A 462 -10.10 13.27 -30.29
C VAL A 462 -10.15 11.79 -29.87
N PRO A 463 -9.86 10.83 -30.78
CA PRO A 463 -10.09 9.40 -30.55
C PRO A 463 -8.99 8.73 -29.69
N LEU A 464 -8.79 9.21 -28.47
CA LEU A 464 -7.76 8.71 -27.55
C LEU A 464 -7.94 7.25 -27.13
N TRP A 465 -9.18 6.77 -27.05
CA TRP A 465 -9.44 5.39 -26.60
C TRP A 465 -8.73 4.38 -27.51
N ASP A 466 -8.87 4.51 -28.83
CA ASP A 466 -8.30 3.57 -29.78
C ASP A 466 -6.77 3.62 -29.72
N HIS A 467 -6.19 4.81 -29.59
CA HIS A 467 -4.76 5.01 -29.44
C HIS A 467 -4.18 4.23 -28.25
N PHE A 468 -4.79 4.35 -27.06
CA PHE A 468 -4.33 3.62 -25.87
C PHE A 468 -4.64 2.14 -25.92
N TYR A 469 -5.79 1.73 -26.48
CA TYR A 469 -6.16 0.33 -26.54
C TYR A 469 -5.34 -0.48 -27.54
N TYR A 470 -5.04 0.10 -28.71
CA TYR A 470 -4.23 -0.53 -29.75
C TYR A 470 -2.73 -0.22 -29.61
N GLU A 471 -2.34 0.51 -28.56
CA GLU A 471 -0.97 0.95 -28.29
C GLU A 471 -0.33 1.62 -29.52
N GLU A 472 -1.08 2.51 -30.18
CA GLU A 472 -0.65 3.15 -31.42
C GLU A 472 0.65 3.97 -31.21
N PRO A 473 1.51 4.09 -32.25
CA PRO A 473 2.73 4.88 -32.16
C PRO A 473 2.40 6.37 -32.00
N GLY A 474 3.24 7.11 -31.28
CA GLY A 474 3.10 8.56 -31.13
C GLY A 474 3.69 9.09 -29.84
N ALA A 475 3.47 10.38 -29.56
CA ALA A 475 3.96 11.03 -28.35
C ALA A 475 3.28 10.52 -27.06
N LEU A 476 2.07 9.96 -27.17
CA LEU A 476 1.23 9.54 -26.04
C LEU A 476 1.25 8.03 -25.80
N ARG A 477 2.38 7.43 -25.44
CA ARG A 477 2.51 5.96 -25.22
C ARG A 477 2.70 5.54 -23.76
N PHE A 478 2.21 6.35 -22.83
CA PHE A 478 2.33 6.10 -21.40
C PHE A 478 1.17 5.23 -20.87
N PRO A 479 1.35 4.53 -19.74
CA PRO A 479 0.26 3.78 -19.10
C PRO A 479 -0.72 4.75 -18.44
N MET A 480 -1.83 5.05 -19.13
CA MET A 480 -2.95 5.86 -18.63
C MET A 480 -4.22 5.51 -19.41
N ASP A 481 -5.40 5.78 -18.83
CA ASP A 481 -6.66 5.75 -19.58
C ASP A 481 -6.90 7.08 -20.34
N ALA A 482 -7.80 7.05 -21.33
CA ALA A 482 -8.14 8.25 -22.08
C ALA A 482 -8.70 9.38 -21.19
N ALA A 483 -9.34 9.03 -20.07
CA ALA A 483 -9.92 10.00 -19.14
C ALA A 483 -8.84 10.81 -18.41
N GLY A 484 -7.70 10.21 -18.09
CA GLY A 484 -6.58 10.87 -17.44
C GLY A 484 -5.98 11.99 -18.28
N ILE A 485 -5.87 11.81 -19.60
CA ILE A 485 -5.38 12.87 -20.50
C ILE A 485 -6.43 13.94 -20.76
N LEU A 486 -7.69 13.56 -21.01
CA LEU A 486 -8.74 14.54 -21.24
C LEU A 486 -9.08 15.37 -19.98
N TYR A 487 -8.86 14.79 -18.79
CA TYR A 487 -9.24 15.31 -17.48
C TYR A 487 -10.38 16.35 -17.51
N PRO A 488 -11.60 15.95 -17.92
CA PRO A 488 -12.67 16.90 -18.21
C PRO A 488 -13.09 17.71 -16.97
N GLY A 489 -12.80 17.21 -15.76
CA GLY A 489 -13.02 17.91 -14.50
C GLY A 489 -12.43 19.33 -14.45
N ALA A 490 -11.26 19.57 -15.05
CA ALA A 490 -10.65 20.90 -15.10
C ALA A 490 -11.53 21.92 -15.84
N GLY A 491 -12.06 21.54 -17.02
CA GLY A 491 -12.94 22.43 -17.78
C GLY A 491 -14.35 22.52 -17.19
N LEU A 492 -14.87 21.47 -16.55
CA LEU A 492 -16.12 21.54 -15.78
C LEU A 492 -16.00 22.54 -14.62
N ALA A 493 -14.87 22.50 -13.89
CA ALA A 493 -14.57 23.46 -12.83
C ALA A 493 -14.43 24.88 -13.38
N ALA A 494 -13.73 25.06 -14.50
CA ALA A 494 -13.62 26.36 -15.19
C ALA A 494 -14.99 26.91 -15.62
N TYR A 495 -15.90 26.04 -16.10
CA TYR A 495 -17.26 26.45 -16.45
C TYR A 495 -18.04 26.96 -15.23
N LEU A 496 -17.99 26.24 -14.11
CA LEU A 496 -18.62 26.67 -12.86
C LEU A 496 -17.94 27.91 -12.26
N GLN A 497 -16.67 28.14 -12.55
CA GLN A 497 -15.99 29.38 -12.19
C GLN A 497 -16.55 30.59 -12.97
N ALA A 498 -16.93 30.40 -14.24
CA ALA A 498 -17.59 31.43 -15.03
C ALA A 498 -19.07 31.63 -14.65
N HIS A 499 -19.74 30.56 -14.22
CA HIS A 499 -21.18 30.51 -13.96
C HIS A 499 -21.53 29.88 -12.60
N PRO A 500 -21.04 30.42 -11.48
CA PRO A 500 -21.21 29.81 -10.15
C PRO A 500 -22.68 29.72 -9.73
N GLU A 501 -23.55 30.60 -10.25
CA GLU A 501 -24.98 30.60 -10.00
C GLU A 501 -25.69 29.35 -10.53
N LEU A 502 -25.14 28.69 -11.56
CA LEU A 502 -25.75 27.51 -12.18
C LEU A 502 -25.63 26.26 -11.31
N ALA A 503 -24.73 26.23 -10.31
CA ALA A 503 -24.61 25.10 -9.39
C ALA A 503 -25.90 24.80 -8.61
N ALA A 504 -26.76 25.82 -8.40
CA ALA A 504 -28.05 25.65 -7.73
C ALA A 504 -29.19 25.21 -8.67
N ASP A 505 -28.95 25.16 -9.99
CA ASP A 505 -29.93 24.76 -11.02
C ASP A 505 -29.32 23.67 -11.93
N PRO A 506 -29.49 22.39 -11.56
CA PRO A 506 -28.92 21.27 -12.32
C PRO A 506 -29.35 21.22 -13.79
N SER A 507 -30.58 21.65 -14.09
CA SER A 507 -31.09 21.64 -15.47
C SER A 507 -30.44 22.73 -16.31
N ALA A 508 -30.28 23.93 -15.75
CA ALA A 508 -29.57 25.02 -16.41
C ALA A 508 -28.08 24.71 -16.56
N LEU A 509 -27.44 24.14 -15.54
CA LEU A 509 -26.05 23.70 -15.59
C LEU A 509 -25.83 22.64 -16.66
N GLN A 510 -26.70 21.62 -16.74
CA GLN A 510 -26.63 20.59 -17.77
C GLN A 510 -26.74 21.19 -19.18
N ALA A 511 -27.70 22.09 -19.40
CA ALA A 511 -27.89 22.76 -20.69
C ALA A 511 -26.66 23.61 -21.06
N GLY A 512 -26.14 24.38 -20.12
CA GLY A 512 -24.98 25.23 -20.31
C GLY A 512 -23.69 24.45 -20.61
N LEU A 513 -23.44 23.36 -19.89
CA LEU A 513 -22.31 22.46 -20.16
C LEU A 513 -22.44 21.76 -21.52
N THR A 514 -23.67 21.40 -21.92
CA THR A 514 -23.92 20.83 -23.25
C THR A 514 -23.67 21.87 -24.35
N GLU A 515 -24.07 23.12 -24.15
CA GLU A 515 -23.74 24.23 -25.06
C GLU A 515 -22.24 24.50 -25.14
N ALA A 516 -21.52 24.32 -24.02
CA ALA A 516 -20.06 24.39 -23.98
C ALA A 516 -19.36 23.19 -24.66
N GLY A 517 -20.11 22.16 -25.09
CA GLY A 517 -19.60 21.02 -25.85
C GLY A 517 -19.43 19.72 -25.07
N TYR A 518 -19.76 19.68 -23.78
CA TYR A 518 -19.66 18.45 -22.98
C TYR A 518 -20.80 17.48 -23.32
N ALA A 519 -20.48 16.18 -23.38
CA ALA A 519 -21.46 15.11 -23.52
C ALA A 519 -22.12 14.78 -22.16
N VAL A 520 -22.86 15.73 -21.58
CA VAL A 520 -23.44 15.59 -20.22
C VAL A 520 -24.64 14.66 -20.23
N MET A 521 -24.59 13.61 -19.42
CA MET A 521 -25.72 12.71 -19.19
C MET A 521 -26.63 13.24 -18.09
N TYR A 522 -26.06 13.54 -16.92
CA TYR A 522 -26.79 14.00 -15.74
C TYR A 522 -25.95 14.97 -14.90
N VAL A 523 -26.66 15.87 -14.21
CA VAL A 523 -26.13 16.70 -13.14
C VAL A 523 -26.94 16.43 -11.88
N ILE A 524 -26.26 16.06 -10.80
CA ILE A 524 -26.87 15.64 -9.54
C ILE A 524 -26.37 16.59 -8.44
N PRO A 525 -27.26 17.28 -7.71
CA PRO A 525 -26.87 18.00 -6.50
C PRO A 525 -26.29 17.05 -5.47
N ALA A 526 -25.17 17.41 -4.87
CA ALA A 526 -24.54 16.69 -3.78
C ALA A 526 -24.55 17.53 -2.49
N GLU A 527 -24.13 16.90 -1.38
CA GLU A 527 -24.07 17.58 -0.08
C GLU A 527 -23.10 18.77 -0.09
N ALA A 528 -23.33 19.71 0.83
CA ALA A 528 -22.52 20.91 1.02
C ALA A 528 -22.43 21.84 -0.22
N GLY A 529 -23.37 21.74 -1.17
CA GLY A 529 -23.39 22.58 -2.38
C GLY A 529 -22.46 22.07 -3.49
N ALA A 530 -21.91 20.87 -3.34
CA ALA A 530 -21.20 20.17 -4.41
C ALA A 530 -22.16 19.73 -5.52
N VAL A 531 -21.61 19.48 -6.71
CA VAL A 531 -22.35 18.92 -7.85
C VAL A 531 -21.62 17.70 -8.38
N GLU A 532 -22.37 16.67 -8.70
CA GLU A 532 -21.88 15.48 -9.38
C GLU A 532 -22.34 15.51 -10.84
N ILE A 533 -21.39 15.40 -11.77
CA ILE A 533 -21.60 15.50 -13.20
C ILE A 533 -21.20 14.19 -13.84
N LEU A 534 -22.15 13.52 -14.49
CA LEU A 534 -21.89 12.33 -15.28
C LEU A 534 -21.71 12.72 -16.75
N LEU A 535 -20.55 12.40 -17.30
CA LEU A 535 -20.25 12.55 -18.72
C LEU A 535 -20.34 11.20 -19.42
N ALA A 536 -20.86 11.19 -20.65
CA ALA A 536 -20.76 10.02 -21.52
C ALA A 536 -19.29 9.81 -21.88
N ALA A 537 -18.76 8.62 -21.61
CA ALA A 537 -17.44 8.25 -22.08
C ALA A 537 -17.50 7.98 -23.59
N ARG A 538 -16.52 8.51 -24.34
CA ARG A 538 -16.36 8.12 -25.74
C ARG A 538 -15.63 6.80 -25.80
N GLY A 539 -16.31 5.80 -26.36
CA GLY A 539 -15.83 4.43 -26.45
C GLY A 539 -15.01 4.13 -27.71
N PRO A 540 -14.64 2.86 -27.91
CA PRO A 540 -13.94 2.41 -29.11
C PRO A 540 -14.65 2.86 -30.38
N SER A 541 -13.91 3.25 -31.41
CA SER A 541 -14.50 3.48 -32.74
C SER A 541 -14.88 2.17 -33.44
N ASP A 542 -14.30 1.03 -33.02
CA ASP A 542 -14.60 -0.30 -33.55
C ASP A 542 -16.03 -0.76 -33.18
N PRO A 543 -16.93 -0.98 -34.17
CA PRO A 543 -18.29 -1.45 -33.94
C PRO A 543 -18.38 -2.81 -33.24
N VAL A 544 -17.35 -3.65 -33.35
CA VAL A 544 -17.28 -4.96 -32.68
C VAL A 544 -17.14 -4.78 -31.17
N LEU A 545 -16.33 -3.82 -30.73
CA LEU A 545 -16.13 -3.51 -29.32
C LEU A 545 -17.30 -2.71 -28.73
N GLN A 546 -17.99 -1.90 -29.54
CA GLN A 546 -19.23 -1.22 -29.16
C GLN A 546 -20.39 -2.18 -28.83
N SER A 547 -20.37 -3.40 -29.39
CA SER A 547 -21.45 -4.37 -29.22
C SER A 547 -21.49 -5.08 -27.85
N GLY A 548 -20.48 -4.86 -27.00
CA GLY A 548 -20.31 -5.55 -25.71
C GLY A 548 -20.72 -4.76 -24.46
N SER A 549 -20.64 -3.43 -24.48
CA SER A 549 -21.17 -2.46 -23.49
C SER A 549 -20.63 -1.09 -23.90
N GLU A 550 -21.47 -0.05 -23.89
CA GLU A 550 -20.96 1.32 -23.94
C GLU A 550 -20.00 1.52 -22.74
N PRO A 551 -18.87 2.22 -22.90
CA PRO A 551 -18.00 2.49 -21.77
C PRO A 551 -18.80 3.14 -20.65
N PRO A 552 -18.54 2.77 -19.39
CA PRO A 552 -19.29 3.33 -18.27
C PRO A 552 -19.14 4.87 -18.26
N PRO A 553 -20.20 5.61 -17.94
CA PRO A 553 -20.10 7.05 -17.79
C PRO A 553 -19.11 7.40 -16.68
N ILE A 554 -18.40 8.51 -16.85
CA ILE A 554 -17.41 8.97 -15.89
C ILE A 554 -18.07 10.02 -15.00
N SER A 555 -18.04 9.78 -13.69
CA SER A 555 -18.58 10.71 -12.69
C SER A 555 -17.50 11.68 -12.20
N TRP A 556 -17.86 12.96 -12.13
CA TRP A 556 -17.01 14.03 -11.61
C TRP A 556 -17.74 14.77 -10.51
N ARG A 557 -17.19 14.76 -9.30
CA ARG A 557 -17.70 15.56 -8.19
C ARG A 557 -16.94 16.87 -8.14
N LEU A 558 -17.63 17.99 -8.24
CA LEU A 558 -17.06 19.32 -8.05
C LEU A 558 -17.53 19.92 -6.73
N ALA A 559 -16.59 20.43 -5.95
CA ALA A 559 -16.88 21.11 -4.69
C ALA A 559 -16.97 22.62 -4.90
N PRO A 560 -17.89 23.29 -4.18
CA PRO A 560 -17.96 24.74 -4.21
C PRO A 560 -16.66 25.33 -3.63
N PRO A 561 -16.31 26.55 -4.06
CA PRO A 561 -15.07 27.19 -3.67
C PRO A 561 -15.00 27.44 -2.16
N SER A 562 -13.88 27.05 -1.54
CA SER A 562 -13.27 27.90 -0.51
C SER A 562 -12.61 29.12 -1.17
N GLU A 563 -11.98 28.92 -2.34
CA GLU A 563 -11.33 29.94 -3.18
C GLU A 563 -11.72 29.83 -4.67
N ALA A 564 -11.77 28.62 -5.25
CA ALA A 564 -12.23 28.35 -6.63
C ALA A 564 -12.95 26.99 -6.74
N TRP A 565 -13.82 26.83 -7.74
CA TRP A 565 -14.41 25.51 -8.05
C TRP A 565 -13.30 24.53 -8.41
N HIS A 566 -13.36 23.32 -7.89
CA HIS A 566 -12.36 22.28 -8.12
C HIS A 566 -13.00 20.90 -8.10
N VAL A 567 -12.31 19.93 -8.70
CA VAL A 567 -12.69 18.53 -8.61
C VAL A 567 -12.40 18.04 -7.20
N SER A 568 -13.44 17.54 -6.53
CA SER A 568 -13.23 16.76 -5.31
C SER A 568 -12.67 15.41 -5.72
N PRO A 569 -11.48 15.01 -5.21
CA PRO A 569 -11.04 13.64 -5.39
C PRO A 569 -12.14 12.70 -4.85
N PRO A 570 -12.33 11.51 -5.45
CA PRO A 570 -13.19 10.51 -4.87
C PRO A 570 -12.77 10.32 -3.41
N ALA A 571 -13.73 10.29 -2.48
CA ALA A 571 -13.43 10.00 -1.10
C ALA A 571 -12.66 8.67 -1.08
N GLY A 572 -11.39 8.72 -0.66
CA GLY A 572 -10.55 7.53 -0.65
C GLY A 572 -11.24 6.42 0.11
N GLU A 573 -11.16 5.19 -0.39
CA GLU A 573 -11.54 3.97 0.34
C GLU A 573 -10.56 3.76 1.52
N GLY A 574 -10.60 4.65 2.50
CA GLY A 574 -9.90 4.51 3.78
C GLY A 574 -10.94 4.27 4.86
N GLY A 575 -11.60 3.10 4.82
CA GLY A 575 -12.71 2.75 5.71
C GLY A 575 -12.37 2.81 7.21
N ASP A 576 -11.07 2.76 7.55
CA ASP A 576 -10.63 2.56 8.93
C ASP A 576 -9.74 3.70 9.47
N GLY A 577 -9.47 4.75 8.67
CA GLY A 577 -8.64 5.90 9.08
C GLY A 577 -7.13 5.65 9.16
N TRP A 578 -6.67 4.43 8.84
CA TRP A 578 -5.26 4.01 8.87
C TRP A 578 -4.59 4.01 7.49
N PRO A 579 -3.25 4.23 7.41
CA PRO A 579 -2.55 4.28 6.13
C PRO A 579 -2.51 2.92 5.43
N THR A 580 -2.82 2.93 4.13
CA THR A 580 -2.41 1.90 3.16
C THR A 580 -1.39 2.53 2.23
N VAL A 581 -0.17 2.01 2.21
CA VAL A 581 0.96 2.59 1.46
C VAL A 581 1.54 1.57 0.48
N GLY A 582 2.08 2.06 -0.64
CA GLY A 582 2.54 1.20 -1.73
C GLY A 582 1.39 0.62 -2.59
N SER A 583 0.20 1.23 -2.54
CA SER A 583 -0.99 0.81 -3.30
C SER A 583 -1.51 1.92 -4.23
N PHE A 584 -2.23 1.50 -5.27
CA PHE A 584 -3.01 2.39 -6.14
C PHE A 584 -4.30 2.86 -5.48
#